data_AF-A0A8J3UCX0-F1
#
_entry.id   AF-A0A8J3UCX0-F1
#
_cell.length_a   1.000
_cell.length_b   1.000
_cell.length_c   1.000
_cell.angle_alpha   90.00
_cell.angle_beta   90.00
_cell.angle_gamma   90.00
#
_symmetry.space_group_name_H-M   'P 1'
#
loop_
_entity.id
_entity.type
_entity.pdbx_description
1 polymer ?
#
loop_
_entity_poly.entity_id
_entity_poly.type
_entity_poly.pdbx_seq_one_letter_code
_entity_poly.pdbx_strand_id
1 'polypeptide(L)'
;MDHGHAYRVPRRADLVLAVLQHDVDECFETARELAAAHPPMCALTLWLDRYCAFVLTKHGLAAALHSGEATFAGLGAQLLERLEPALDELVQAARAAGEMGDGASAMDLLRAVAHLCTPGPSHIDYTRRMITLLLAGLRQGSAAQRADPAAWATDETR
;
A
#
# COMPACT_ATOMS: atom_id res chain seq x y z
N MET A 1 -14.83 -3.10 -49.70
CA MET A 1 -14.82 -1.76 -49.10
C MET A 1 -14.16 -1.91 -47.74
N ASP A 2 -12.90 -1.51 -47.68
CA ASP A 2 -12.04 -1.59 -46.51
C ASP A 2 -12.57 -0.66 -45.41
N HIS A 3 -12.92 -1.23 -44.26
CA HIS A 3 -13.33 -0.47 -43.09
C HIS A 3 -12.05 -0.02 -42.40
N GLY A 4 -11.55 1.15 -42.80
CA GLY A 4 -10.38 1.76 -42.18
C GLY A 4 -10.51 1.73 -40.66
N HIS A 5 -9.71 0.89 -40.01
CA HIS A 5 -9.55 0.91 -38.57
C HIS A 5 -9.01 2.28 -38.20
N ALA A 6 -9.90 3.17 -37.72
CA ALA A 6 -9.50 4.47 -37.23
C ALA A 6 -8.57 4.25 -36.04
N TYR A 7 -7.26 4.34 -36.29
CA TYR A 7 -6.25 4.41 -35.26
C TYR A 7 -6.47 5.72 -34.49
N ARG A 8 -7.25 5.67 -33.41
CA ARG A 8 -7.40 6.81 -32.51
C ARG A 8 -6.12 6.93 -31.70
N VAL A 9 -5.39 8.01 -31.91
CA VAL A 9 -4.26 8.39 -31.04
C VAL A 9 -4.80 8.56 -29.62
N PRO A 10 -4.28 7.82 -28.62
CA PRO A 10 -4.72 7.94 -27.24
C PRO A 10 -4.56 9.36 -26.72
N ARG A 11 -5.54 9.85 -25.95
CA ARG A 11 -5.37 11.11 -25.21
C ARG A 11 -4.37 10.87 -24.08
N ARG A 12 -3.75 11.95 -23.57
CA ARG A 12 -2.84 11.86 -22.41
C ARG A 12 -3.50 11.16 -21.21
N ALA A 13 -4.77 11.45 -20.96
CA ALA A 13 -5.55 10.79 -19.90
C ALA A 13 -5.70 9.27 -20.12
N ASP A 14 -5.85 8.81 -21.37
CA ASP A 14 -5.98 7.39 -21.71
C ASP A 14 -4.66 6.64 -21.43
N LEU A 15 -3.52 7.28 -21.73
CA LEU A 15 -2.19 6.74 -21.43
C LEU A 15 -1.94 6.65 -19.93
N VAL A 16 -2.32 7.69 -19.18
CA VAL A 16 -2.21 7.67 -17.72
C VAL A 16 -3.04 6.53 -17.17
N LEU A 17 -4.32 6.42 -17.52
CA LEU A 17 -5.19 5.36 -17.02
C LEU A 17 -4.63 3.96 -17.32
N ALA A 18 -4.09 3.74 -18.52
CA ALA A 18 -3.46 2.47 -18.90
C ALA A 18 -2.22 2.15 -18.04
N VAL A 19 -1.36 3.14 -17.76
CA VAL A 19 -0.22 2.97 -16.84
C VAL A 19 -0.72 2.64 -15.44
N LEU A 20 -1.72 3.35 -14.93
CA LEU A 20 -2.27 3.09 -13.60
C LEU A 20 -2.90 1.70 -13.48
N GLN A 21 -3.51 1.18 -14.54
CA GLN A 21 -4.04 -0.18 -14.58
C GLN A 21 -2.92 -1.21 -14.53
N HIS A 22 -1.90 -1.04 -15.39
CA HIS A 22 -0.73 -1.92 -15.41
C HIS A 22 -0.03 -1.96 -14.05
N ASP A 23 0.21 -0.80 -13.44
CA ASP A 23 0.88 -0.72 -12.15
C ASP A 23 0.08 -1.40 -11.01
N VAL A 24 -1.25 -1.37 -11.07
CA VAL A 24 -2.10 -2.07 -10.10
C VAL A 24 -1.97 -3.58 -10.28
N ASP A 25 -2.03 -4.06 -11.51
CA ASP A 25 -1.88 -5.49 -11.80
C ASP A 25 -0.50 -6.00 -11.36
N GLU A 26 0.55 -5.18 -11.54
CA GLU A 26 1.90 -5.47 -11.05
C GLU A 26 1.97 -5.54 -9.52
N CYS A 27 1.18 -4.72 -8.79
CA CYS A 27 1.12 -4.79 -7.33
C CYS A 27 0.52 -6.11 -6.83
N PHE A 28 -0.47 -6.67 -7.53
CA PHE A 28 -1.04 -7.98 -7.21
C PHE A 28 -0.02 -9.10 -7.42
N GLU A 29 0.64 -9.13 -8.58
CA GLU A 29 1.66 -10.14 -8.85
C GLU A 29 2.84 -10.04 -7.88
N THR A 30 3.27 -8.81 -7.57
CA THR A 30 4.33 -8.59 -6.58
C THR A 30 3.93 -9.09 -5.20
N ALA A 31 2.67 -8.89 -4.76
CA ALA A 31 2.22 -9.41 -3.46
C ALA A 31 2.37 -10.94 -3.40
N ARG A 32 1.93 -11.63 -4.45
CA ARG A 32 2.01 -13.09 -4.58
C ARG A 32 3.45 -13.59 -4.60
N GLU A 33 4.32 -12.95 -5.37
CA GLU A 33 5.74 -13.29 -5.44
C GLU A 33 6.45 -13.10 -4.10
N LEU A 34 6.19 -11.97 -3.43
CA LEU A 34 6.79 -11.67 -2.13
C LEU A 34 6.31 -12.63 -1.04
N ALA A 35 5.02 -12.96 -1.03
CA ALA A 35 4.44 -13.94 -0.10
C ALA A 35 5.07 -15.33 -0.28
N ALA A 36 5.40 -15.72 -1.51
CA ALA A 36 6.05 -16.99 -1.80
C ALA A 36 7.54 -17.01 -1.42
N ALA A 37 8.23 -15.86 -1.49
CA ALA A 37 9.68 -15.77 -1.35
C ALA A 37 10.15 -15.37 0.06
N HIS A 38 9.29 -14.78 0.89
CA HIS A 38 9.70 -14.16 2.15
C HIS A 38 8.79 -14.52 3.33
N PRO A 39 9.30 -14.45 4.58
CA PRO A 39 8.46 -14.49 5.77
C PRO A 39 7.36 -13.42 5.73
N PRO A 40 6.17 -13.66 6.32
CA PRO A 40 5.00 -12.81 6.12
C PRO A 40 5.22 -11.31 6.37
N MET A 41 5.86 -10.93 7.49
CA MET A 41 6.12 -9.52 7.78
C MET A 41 7.19 -8.93 6.86
N CYS A 42 8.13 -9.74 6.37
CA CYS A 42 9.12 -9.31 5.40
C CYS A 42 8.46 -9.05 4.04
N ALA A 43 7.57 -9.94 3.58
CA ALA A 43 6.78 -9.76 2.36
C ALA A 43 5.93 -8.47 2.43
N LEU A 44 5.21 -8.27 3.55
CA LEU A 44 4.44 -7.04 3.80
C LEU A 44 5.30 -5.78 3.73
N THR A 45 6.48 -5.80 4.36
CA THR A 45 7.40 -4.65 4.38
C THR A 45 7.90 -4.31 2.97
N LEU A 46 8.31 -5.33 2.20
CA LEU A 46 8.78 -5.16 0.83
C LEU A 46 7.67 -4.64 -0.10
N TRP A 47 6.45 -5.14 0.07
CA TRP A 47 5.31 -4.68 -0.71
C TRP A 47 4.98 -3.21 -0.42
N LEU A 48 5.03 -2.78 0.84
CA LEU A 48 4.79 -1.38 1.21
C LEU A 48 5.88 -0.41 0.71
N ASP A 49 7.15 -0.82 0.63
CA ASP A 49 8.21 -0.01 0.01
C ASP A 49 7.93 0.16 -1.50
N ARG A 50 7.49 -0.90 -2.18
CA ARG A 50 7.06 -0.81 -3.58
C ARG A 50 5.85 0.10 -3.77
N TYR A 51 4.84 -0.03 -2.91
CA TYR A 51 3.69 0.86 -2.91
C TYR A 51 4.09 2.32 -2.69
N CYS A 52 5.04 2.61 -1.80
CA CYS A 52 5.61 3.94 -1.62
C CYS A 52 6.24 4.48 -2.92
N ALA A 53 7.05 3.67 -3.62
CA ALA A 53 7.65 4.06 -4.89
C ALA A 53 6.59 4.37 -5.97
N PHE A 54 5.53 3.57 -6.01
CA PHE A 54 4.38 3.79 -6.89
C PHE A 54 3.67 5.11 -6.57
N VAL A 55 3.36 5.39 -5.30
CA VAL A 55 2.70 6.62 -4.88
C VAL A 55 3.55 7.85 -5.23
N LEU A 56 4.86 7.81 -4.97
CA LEU A 56 5.77 8.91 -5.29
C LEU A 56 5.85 9.16 -6.80
N THR A 57 5.87 8.10 -7.61
CA THR A 57 5.84 8.19 -9.07
C THR A 57 4.54 8.86 -9.55
N LYS A 58 3.40 8.50 -8.98
CA LYS A 58 2.11 9.14 -9.31
C LYS A 58 2.06 10.61 -8.93
N HIS A 59 2.63 11.00 -7.80
CA HIS A 59 2.72 12.41 -7.42
C HIS A 59 3.56 13.23 -8.43
N GLY A 60 4.69 12.67 -8.88
CA GLY A 60 5.50 13.28 -9.94
C GLY A 60 4.74 13.44 -11.25
N LEU A 61 3.96 12.41 -11.62
CA LEU A 61 3.10 12.44 -12.81
C LEU A 61 1.98 13.50 -12.69
N ALA A 62 1.28 13.55 -11.55
CA ALA A 62 0.24 14.54 -11.30
C ALA A 62 0.78 15.98 -11.36
N ALA A 63 1.97 16.22 -10.80
CA ALA A 63 2.65 17.50 -10.87
C ALA A 63 3.03 17.88 -12.31
N ALA A 64 3.54 16.93 -13.11
CA ALA A 64 3.88 17.16 -14.51
C ALA A 64 2.65 17.45 -15.38
N LEU A 65 1.51 16.82 -15.06
CA LEU A 65 0.26 16.93 -15.82
C LEU A 65 -0.58 18.19 -15.48
N HIS A 66 -0.15 19.04 -14.54
CA HIS A 66 -0.90 20.24 -14.09
C HIS A 66 -2.39 19.93 -13.80
N SER A 67 -2.66 18.87 -13.04
CA SER A 67 -3.98 18.24 -12.93
C SER A 67 -5.09 19.17 -12.41
N GLY A 68 -5.69 19.94 -13.32
CA GLY A 68 -6.97 20.62 -13.18
C GLY A 68 -8.12 19.86 -13.86
N GLU A 69 -7.86 18.66 -14.39
CA GLU A 69 -8.89 17.83 -15.03
C GLU A 69 -9.68 17.04 -13.99
N ALA A 70 -11.00 17.21 -13.98
CA ALA A 70 -11.96 16.45 -13.17
C ALA A 70 -11.83 14.92 -13.35
N THR A 71 -11.22 14.47 -14.45
CA THR A 71 -10.94 13.06 -14.76
C THR A 71 -10.02 12.38 -13.73
N PHE A 72 -9.19 13.14 -13.02
CA PHE A 72 -8.30 12.60 -11.99
C PHE A 72 -8.90 12.69 -10.57
N ALA A 73 -10.04 13.38 -10.41
CA ALA A 73 -10.73 13.44 -9.13
C ALA A 73 -11.27 12.06 -8.76
N GLY A 74 -10.97 11.59 -7.54
CA GLY A 74 -11.43 10.28 -7.04
C GLY A 74 -10.62 9.07 -7.50
N LEU A 75 -9.71 9.23 -8.48
CA LEU A 75 -8.82 8.17 -8.95
C LEU A 75 -7.94 7.61 -7.82
N GLY A 76 -7.50 8.47 -6.90
CA GLY A 76 -6.75 8.04 -5.71
C GLY A 76 -7.55 7.04 -4.86
N ALA A 77 -8.82 7.31 -4.58
CA ALA A 77 -9.66 6.41 -3.80
C ALA A 77 -9.90 5.07 -4.50
N GLN A 78 -10.20 5.09 -5.81
CA GLN A 78 -10.39 3.86 -6.60
C GLN A 78 -9.13 2.99 -6.65
N LEU A 79 -7.94 3.61 -6.68
CA LEU A 79 -6.67 2.88 -6.63
C LEU A 79 -6.47 2.20 -5.27
N LEU A 80 -6.78 2.88 -4.17
CA LEU A 80 -6.70 2.28 -2.83
C LEU A 80 -7.64 1.07 -2.71
N GLU A 81 -8.89 1.20 -3.16
CA GLU A 81 -9.87 0.11 -3.16
C GLU A 81 -9.41 -1.08 -3.99
N ARG A 82 -8.76 -0.85 -5.13
CA ARG A 82 -8.23 -1.95 -5.95
C ARG A 82 -7.01 -2.62 -5.33
N LEU A 83 -6.17 -1.89 -4.59
CA LEU A 83 -4.95 -2.45 -3.99
C LEU A 83 -5.20 -3.13 -2.64
N GLU A 84 -6.32 -2.81 -1.99
CA GLU A 84 -6.64 -3.31 -0.65
C GLU A 84 -6.67 -4.84 -0.54
N PRO A 85 -7.26 -5.61 -1.47
CA PRO A 85 -7.27 -7.07 -1.36
C PRO A 85 -5.86 -7.68 -1.38
N ALA A 86 -4.96 -7.17 -2.23
CA ALA A 86 -3.58 -7.65 -2.31
C ALA A 86 -2.82 -7.44 -1.00
N LEU A 87 -3.03 -6.27 -0.37
CA LEU A 87 -2.41 -5.97 0.91
C LEU A 87 -3.05 -6.75 2.05
N ASP A 88 -4.37 -6.96 2.02
CA ASP A 88 -5.07 -7.72 3.06
C ASP A 88 -4.53 -9.15 3.14
N GLU A 89 -4.29 -9.82 2.00
CA GLU A 89 -3.67 -11.15 1.98
C GLU A 89 -2.33 -11.20 2.75
N LEU A 90 -1.46 -10.20 2.53
CA LEU A 90 -0.17 -10.08 3.23
C LEU A 90 -0.35 -9.79 4.73
N VAL A 91 -1.31 -8.93 5.08
CA VAL A 91 -1.63 -8.59 6.47
C VAL A 91 -2.18 -9.82 7.20
N GLN A 92 -3.10 -10.58 6.60
CA GLN A 92 -3.66 -11.80 7.19
C GLN A 92 -2.56 -12.85 7.37
N ALA A 93 -1.65 -13.01 6.41
CA ALA A 93 -0.51 -13.91 6.56
C ALA A 93 0.40 -13.49 7.74
N ALA A 94 0.68 -12.20 7.90
CA ALA A 94 1.50 -11.68 9.00
C ALA A 94 0.82 -11.85 10.37
N ARG A 95 -0.51 -11.67 10.44
CA ARG A 95 -1.31 -11.95 11.64
C ARG A 95 -1.32 -13.44 12.00
N ALA A 96 -1.55 -14.31 11.01
CA ALA A 96 -1.57 -15.75 11.21
C ALA A 96 -0.23 -16.30 11.73
N ALA A 97 0.90 -15.67 11.33
CA ALA A 97 2.23 -15.96 11.85
C ALA A 97 2.52 -15.32 13.23
N GLY A 98 1.61 -14.50 13.78
CA GLY A 98 1.80 -13.74 15.01
C GLY A 98 2.84 -12.63 14.89
N GLU A 99 3.21 -12.24 13.67
CA GLU A 99 4.23 -11.22 13.41
C GLU A 99 3.63 -9.80 13.40
N MET A 100 2.30 -9.69 13.32
CA MET A 100 1.55 -8.43 13.32
C MET A 100 0.32 -8.53 14.23
N GLY A 101 0.00 -7.45 14.96
CA GLY A 101 -1.22 -7.36 15.77
C GLY A 101 -2.42 -6.77 15.00
N ASP A 102 -3.58 -6.69 15.65
CA ASP A 102 -4.84 -6.27 15.00
C ASP A 102 -5.06 -4.75 14.93
N GLY A 103 -4.05 -3.96 15.29
CA GLY A 103 -4.16 -2.51 15.43
C GLY A 103 -4.32 -1.69 14.13
N ALA A 104 -4.27 -2.32 12.95
CA ALA A 104 -4.46 -1.62 11.66
C ALA A 104 -5.03 -2.55 10.58
N SER A 105 -5.99 -2.06 9.79
CA SER A 105 -6.46 -2.75 8.57
C SER A 105 -5.52 -2.51 7.38
N ALA A 106 -5.68 -3.30 6.32
CA ALA A 106 -4.99 -3.06 5.04
C ALA A 106 -5.30 -1.65 4.49
N MET A 107 -6.55 -1.23 4.54
CA MET A 107 -6.95 0.11 4.10
C MET A 107 -6.29 1.23 4.94
N ASP A 108 -6.13 1.03 6.25
CA ASP A 108 -5.43 2.00 7.11
C ASP A 108 -3.96 2.14 6.70
N LEU A 109 -3.28 1.02 6.39
CA LEU A 109 -1.91 1.02 5.91
C LEU A 109 -1.78 1.73 4.56
N LEU A 110 -2.68 1.45 3.61
CA LEU A 110 -2.67 2.11 2.29
C LEU A 110 -2.84 3.62 2.41
N ARG A 111 -3.78 4.08 3.25
CA ARG A 111 -4.02 5.51 3.50
C ARG A 111 -2.85 6.15 4.23
N ALA A 112 -2.32 5.50 5.27
CA ALA A 112 -1.19 5.99 6.03
C ALA A 112 0.03 6.20 5.13
N VAL A 113 0.41 5.19 4.34
CA VAL A 113 1.53 5.30 3.41
C VAL A 113 1.28 6.36 2.34
N ALA A 114 0.06 6.43 1.77
CA ALA A 114 -0.28 7.45 0.79
C ALA A 114 -0.11 8.88 1.34
N HIS A 115 -0.54 9.12 2.59
CA HIS A 115 -0.39 10.42 3.25
C HIS A 115 1.05 10.74 3.67
N LEU A 116 1.85 9.72 4.02
CA LEU A 116 3.26 9.88 4.35
C LEU A 116 4.13 10.15 3.12
N CYS A 117 3.67 9.79 1.93
CA CYS A 117 4.34 10.07 0.67
C CYS A 117 4.07 11.51 0.24
N THR A 118 4.96 12.42 0.57
CA THR A 118 4.89 13.82 0.12
C THR A 118 5.96 14.09 -0.95
N PRO A 119 5.67 14.86 -2.01
CA PRO A 119 6.65 15.21 -3.03
C PRO A 119 7.79 16.06 -2.46
N GLY A 120 9.04 15.73 -2.78
CA GLY A 120 10.19 16.60 -2.52
C GLY A 120 11.52 15.87 -2.25
N PRO A 121 12.66 16.51 -2.51
CA PRO A 121 13.98 15.88 -2.53
C PRO A 121 14.44 15.31 -1.16
N SER A 122 13.94 15.85 -0.05
CA SER A 122 14.26 15.40 1.32
C SER A 122 13.23 14.42 1.91
N HIS A 123 12.18 14.07 1.16
CA HIS A 123 11.03 13.37 1.73
C HIS A 123 11.10 11.84 1.62
N ILE A 124 11.88 11.28 0.69
CA ILE A 124 11.97 9.81 0.52
C ILE A 124 12.52 9.13 1.78
N ASP A 125 13.63 9.62 2.33
CA ASP A 125 14.23 9.06 3.54
C ASP A 125 13.33 9.27 4.77
N TYR A 126 12.61 10.39 4.83
CA TYR A 126 11.61 10.64 5.86
C TYR A 126 10.47 9.62 5.77
N THR A 127 9.86 9.45 4.60
CA THR A 127 8.74 8.52 4.38
C THR A 127 9.16 7.09 4.71
N ARG A 128 10.32 6.63 4.22
CA ARG A 128 10.86 5.30 4.57
C ARG A 128 11.05 5.12 6.07
N ARG A 129 11.59 6.13 6.76
CA ARG A 129 11.76 6.08 8.22
C ARG A 129 10.41 5.99 8.93
N MET A 130 9.41 6.76 8.50
CA MET A 130 8.07 6.71 9.10
C MET A 130 7.37 5.37 8.88
N ILE A 131 7.46 4.80 7.67
CA ILE A 131 6.94 3.45 7.36
C ILE A 131 7.62 2.41 8.23
N THR A 132 8.95 2.48 8.37
CA THR A 132 9.71 1.57 9.23
C THR A 132 9.23 1.64 10.68
N LEU A 133 8.99 2.84 11.22
CA LEU A 133 8.47 3.01 12.59
C LEU A 133 7.03 2.48 12.73
N LEU A 134 6.17 2.72 11.74
CA LEU A 134 4.80 2.21 11.72
C LEU A 134 4.79 0.66 11.78
N LEU A 135 5.58 0.02 10.92
CA LEU A 135 5.69 -1.44 10.88
C LEU A 135 6.31 -2.01 12.15
N ALA A 136 7.32 -1.33 12.72
CA ALA A 136 7.87 -1.71 14.01
C ALA A 136 6.81 -1.65 15.12
N GLY A 137 5.97 -0.61 15.14
CA GLY A 137 4.86 -0.47 16.10
C GLY A 137 3.85 -1.62 16.00
N LEU A 138 3.48 -2.02 14.78
CA LEU A 138 2.54 -3.12 14.54
C LEU A 138 3.08 -4.49 14.97
N ARG A 139 4.40 -4.70 14.87
CA ARG A 139 5.08 -5.89 15.38
C ARG A 139 5.11 -5.91 16.91
N GLN A 140 5.35 -4.77 17.55
CA GLN A 140 5.38 -4.69 19.02
C GLN A 140 3.98 -4.81 19.63
N GLY A 141 2.95 -4.30 18.94
CA GLY A 141 1.55 -4.55 19.32
C GLY A 141 1.22 -6.04 19.37
N SER A 142 1.76 -6.85 18.45
CA SER A 142 1.59 -8.32 18.49
C SER A 142 2.30 -8.97 19.68
N ALA A 143 3.48 -8.48 20.05
CA ALA A 143 4.21 -8.96 21.22
C ALA A 143 3.48 -8.62 22.53
N ALA A 144 2.94 -7.40 22.65
CA ALA A 144 2.13 -6.98 23.79
C ALA A 144 0.82 -7.78 23.90
N GLN A 145 0.12 -8.01 22.79
CA GLN A 145 -1.11 -8.81 22.76
C GLN A 145 -0.87 -10.27 23.17
N ARG A 146 0.26 -10.85 22.79
CA ARG A 146 0.66 -12.21 23.21
C ARG A 146 1.05 -12.31 24.68
N ALA A 147 1.57 -11.22 25.25
CA ALA A 147 1.98 -11.18 26.64
C ALA A 147 0.81 -11.11 27.62
N ASP A 148 -0.42 -10.82 27.17
CA ASP A 148 -1.60 -10.74 28.04
C ASP A 148 -2.83 -11.54 27.53
N PRO A 149 -3.03 -12.77 28.05
CA PRO A 149 -4.34 -13.42 28.04
C PRO A 149 -5.05 -13.41 29.39
N ALA A 150 -4.37 -13.06 30.50
CA ALA A 150 -4.88 -13.28 31.87
C ALA A 150 -4.16 -12.45 32.96
N ALA A 151 -3.29 -11.50 32.61
CA ALA A 151 -2.42 -10.84 33.58
C ALA A 151 -3.19 -9.92 34.55
N TRP A 152 -4.43 -9.54 34.22
CA TRP A 152 -5.29 -8.76 35.10
C TRP A 152 -6.15 -9.62 36.06
N ALA A 153 -6.25 -10.94 35.86
CA ALA A 153 -7.18 -11.78 36.61
C ALA A 153 -6.63 -12.33 37.94
N THR A 154 -5.35 -12.11 38.25
CA THR A 154 -4.70 -12.65 39.48
C THR A 154 -4.43 -11.61 40.56
N ASP A 155 -4.81 -10.33 40.38
CA ASP A 155 -4.55 -9.27 41.38
C ASP A 155 -5.75 -8.98 42.31
N GLU A 156 -6.80 -9.81 42.31
CA GLU A 156 -8.03 -9.57 43.09
C GLU A 156 -8.30 -10.61 44.20
N THR A 157 -7.26 -11.29 44.71
CA THR A 157 -7.42 -12.26 45.82
C THR A 157 -6.32 -12.25 46.90
N ARG A 158 -5.72 -11.10 47.21
CA ARG A 158 -4.82 -10.99 48.37
C ARG A 158 -5.14 -9.85 49.32
#